data_AF-A0A7Z8CZ09-F1
#
_entry.id   AF-A0A7Z8CZ09-F1
#
_cell.length_a   1.000
_cell.length_b   1.000
_cell.length_c   1.000
_cell.angle_alpha   90.00
_cell.angle_beta   90.00
_cell.angle_gamma   90.00
#
_symmetry.space_group_name_H-M   'P 1'
#
loop_
_entity.id
_entity.type
_entity.pdbx_description
1 polymer ?
#
loop_
_entity_poly.entity_id
_entity_poly.type
_entity_poly.pdbx_seq_one_letter_code
_entity_poly.pdbx_strand_id
1 'polypeptide(L)'
;MNYLKETILDEEGLSFIEILATMVILGIALLSLSSLMYQNFIVIDQNKLKEEAIFCREDIKEWLTYRAQTQDVTNLNTFVLTTPKNGESSLTEEQRIRRSYLILDESGIQIDSKGDALYGEISRDGSIDRGEIVSKVKYNFTGDLLPDSLLQEDEYNKYYIGEYVNQSVENSLLVKVQVVRKSDRSDYNPRKDGVRLDILIYSKESGMLLTETYLNWVAEY
;
A
#
# COMPACT_ATOMS: atom_id res chain seq x y z
N MET A 1 -67.85 11.11 -52.97
CA MET A 1 -66.63 11.18 -53.82
C MET A 1 -66.25 12.66 -53.85
N ASN A 2 -65.41 13.20 -52.97
CA ASN A 2 -64.03 12.83 -52.71
C ASN A 2 -63.67 12.96 -51.22
N TYR A 3 -63.74 11.84 -50.51
CA TYR A 3 -62.82 11.57 -49.40
C TYR A 3 -61.59 10.97 -50.06
N LEU A 4 -60.53 11.76 -50.29
CA LEU A 4 -59.15 11.32 -50.61
C LEU A 4 -58.38 12.48 -51.23
N LYS A 5 -57.75 13.32 -50.38
CA LYS A 5 -56.39 13.86 -50.54
C LYS A 5 -56.10 14.94 -49.50
N GLU A 6 -56.40 14.65 -48.24
CA GLU A 6 -55.79 15.36 -47.09
C GLU A 6 -54.66 14.50 -46.49
N THR A 7 -54.06 13.67 -47.32
CA THR A 7 -53.03 12.72 -46.90
C THR A 7 -52.12 12.55 -48.09
N ILE A 8 -50.82 12.72 -47.87
CA ILE A 8 -49.71 12.62 -48.83
C ILE A 8 -49.27 14.00 -49.39
N LEU A 9 -48.51 14.75 -48.58
CA LEU A 9 -47.12 15.17 -48.85
C LEU A 9 -46.71 16.32 -47.91
N ASP A 10 -46.50 15.99 -46.62
CA ASP A 10 -45.57 16.74 -45.78
C ASP A 10 -44.44 15.75 -45.43
N GLU A 11 -43.79 15.27 -46.49
CA GLU A 11 -42.51 14.57 -46.46
C GLU A 11 -41.44 15.53 -46.98
N GLU A 12 -41.44 16.79 -46.50
CA GLU A 12 -40.32 17.69 -46.73
C GLU A 12 -39.16 17.22 -45.83
N GLY A 13 -38.10 16.74 -46.48
CA GLY A 13 -36.87 16.37 -45.77
C GLY A 13 -36.36 17.52 -44.89
N LEU A 14 -35.66 17.15 -43.81
CA LEU A 14 -35.11 18.08 -42.82
C LEU A 14 -34.54 19.36 -43.48
N SER A 15 -35.03 20.52 -43.05
CA SER A 15 -34.50 21.79 -43.51
C SER A 15 -33.03 21.91 -43.09
N PHE A 16 -32.23 22.65 -43.86
CA PHE A 16 -30.80 22.83 -43.58
C PHE A 16 -30.53 23.36 -42.15
N ILE A 17 -31.44 24.19 -41.63
CA ILE A 17 -31.37 24.72 -40.26
C ILE A 17 -31.62 23.60 -39.24
N GLU A 18 -32.59 22.71 -39.47
CA GLU A 18 -32.86 21.57 -38.60
C GLU A 18 -31.71 20.56 -38.61
N ILE A 19 -31.08 20.33 -39.77
CA ILE A 19 -29.88 19.50 -39.87
C ILE A 19 -28.73 20.12 -39.05
N LEU A 20 -28.47 21.41 -39.19
CA LEU A 20 -27.43 22.11 -38.43
C LEU A 20 -27.71 22.11 -36.93
N ALA A 21 -28.96 22.40 -36.52
CA ALA A 21 -29.37 22.36 -35.12
C ALA A 21 -29.20 20.95 -34.54
N THR A 22 -29.59 19.91 -35.28
CA THR A 22 -29.42 18.52 -34.87
C THR A 22 -27.95 18.15 -34.74
N MET A 23 -27.09 18.58 -35.68
CA MET A 23 -25.64 18.35 -35.60
C MET A 23 -25.01 19.03 -34.38
N VAL A 24 -25.43 20.25 -34.04
CA VAL A 24 -24.94 20.96 -32.86
C VAL A 24 -25.40 20.25 -31.57
N ILE A 25 -26.68 19.88 -31.48
CA ILE A 25 -27.23 19.16 -30.33
C ILE A 25 -26.51 17.81 -30.16
N LEU A 26 -26.33 17.06 -31.25
CA LEU A 26 -25.64 15.77 -31.24
C LEU A 26 -24.17 15.93 -30.82
N GLY A 27 -23.48 16.97 -31.32
CA GLY A 27 -22.10 17.27 -30.94
C GLY A 27 -21.95 17.55 -29.44
N ILE A 28 -22.82 18.40 -28.87
CA ILE A 28 -22.81 18.71 -27.44
C ILE A 28 -23.16 17.46 -26.61
N ALA A 29 -24.16 16.69 -27.04
CA ALA A 29 -24.57 15.47 -26.35
C ALA A 29 -23.45 14.42 -26.33
N LEU A 30 -22.75 14.22 -27.46
CA LEU A 30 -21.63 13.28 -27.55
C LEU A 30 -20.43 13.71 -26.70
N LEU A 31 -20.08 15.00 -26.69
CA LEU A 31 -19.02 15.53 -25.83
C LEU A 31 -19.37 15.36 -24.35
N SER A 32 -20.62 15.61 -23.97
CA SER A 32 -21.09 15.44 -22.60
C SER A 32 -21.07 13.97 -22.18
N LEU A 33 -21.52 13.06 -23.06
CA LEU A 33 -21.47 11.62 -22.81
C LEU A 33 -20.03 11.13 -22.67
N SER A 34 -19.12 11.58 -23.53
CA SER A 34 -17.69 11.25 -23.45
C SER A 34 -17.07 11.72 -22.14
N SER A 35 -17.38 12.94 -21.70
CA SER A 35 -16.92 13.46 -20.40
C SER A 35 -17.43 12.63 -19.22
N LEU A 36 -18.71 12.26 -19.22
CA LEU A 36 -19.31 11.41 -18.18
C LEU A 36 -18.70 10.00 -18.18
N MET A 37 -18.45 9.40 -19.35
CA MET A 37 -17.80 8.10 -19.45
C MET A 37 -16.37 8.14 -18.91
N TYR A 38 -15.60 9.18 -19.22
CA TYR A 38 -14.25 9.35 -18.72
C TYR A 38 -14.22 9.52 -17.20
N GLN A 39 -15.11 10.35 -16.65
CA GLN A 39 -15.26 10.50 -15.19
C GLN A 39 -15.64 9.19 -14.51
N ASN A 40 -16.57 8.42 -15.11
CA ASN A 40 -16.98 7.14 -14.57
C ASN A 40 -15.83 6.13 -14.55
N PHE A 41 -15.05 6.07 -15.63
CA PHE A 41 -13.85 5.22 -15.70
C PHE A 41 -12.84 5.54 -14.60
N ILE A 42 -12.54 6.83 -14.38
CA ILE A 42 -11.64 7.26 -13.29
C ILE A 42 -12.18 6.82 -11.93
N VAL A 43 -13.48 6.98 -11.69
CA VAL A 43 -14.09 6.59 -10.40
C VAL A 43 -14.01 5.08 -10.18
N ILE A 44 -14.26 4.28 -11.22
CA ILE A 44 -14.13 2.82 -11.14
C ILE A 44 -12.69 2.43 -10.80
N ASP A 45 -11.72 3.01 -11.50
CA ASP A 45 -10.30 2.74 -11.29
C ASP A 45 -9.85 3.11 -9.86
N GLN A 46 -10.25 4.29 -9.38
CA GLN A 46 -9.98 4.71 -8.00
C GLN A 46 -10.65 3.82 -6.95
N ASN A 47 -11.87 3.33 -7.21
CA ASN A 47 -12.54 2.41 -6.30
C ASN A 47 -11.82 1.06 -6.27
N LYS A 48 -11.41 0.53 -7.43
CA LYS A 48 -10.61 -0.70 -7.52
C LYS A 48 -9.31 -0.57 -6.75
N LEU A 49 -8.58 0.53 -6.94
CA LEU A 49 -7.33 0.79 -6.21
C LEU A 49 -7.55 0.80 -4.69
N LYS A 50 -8.65 1.40 -4.21
CA LYS A 50 -9.00 1.41 -2.79
C LYS A 50 -9.38 0.03 -2.26
N GLU A 51 -10.15 -0.74 -3.02
CA GLU A 51 -10.51 -2.11 -2.66
C GLU A 51 -9.27 -3.00 -2.55
N GLU A 52 -8.36 -2.92 -3.52
CA GLU A 52 -7.08 -3.64 -3.49
C GLU A 52 -6.20 -3.19 -2.32
N ALA A 53 -6.17 -1.90 -2.01
CA ALA A 53 -5.43 -1.39 -0.85
C ALA A 53 -6.01 -1.89 0.48
N ILE A 54 -7.34 -1.97 0.61
CA ILE A 54 -8.01 -2.56 1.78
C ILE A 54 -7.69 -4.05 1.88
N PHE A 55 -7.74 -4.78 0.76
CA PHE A 55 -7.38 -6.19 0.72
C PHE A 55 -5.93 -6.43 1.17
N CYS A 56 -4.97 -5.69 0.61
CA CYS A 56 -3.56 -5.73 1.00
C CYS A 56 -3.38 -5.50 2.51
N ARG A 57 -4.05 -4.48 3.04
CA ARG A 57 -4.01 -4.12 4.46
C ARG A 57 -4.52 -5.25 5.37
N GLU A 58 -5.68 -5.83 5.05
CA GLU A 58 -6.25 -6.92 5.85
C GLU A 58 -5.41 -8.20 5.72
N ASP A 59 -4.90 -8.52 4.53
CA ASP A 59 -4.02 -9.66 4.31
C ASP A 59 -2.73 -9.57 5.14
N ILE A 60 -2.08 -8.40 5.18
CA ILE A 60 -0.88 -8.19 6.03
C ILE A 60 -1.22 -8.31 7.51
N LYS A 61 -2.34 -7.73 7.92
CA LYS A 61 -2.79 -7.78 9.32
C LYS A 61 -3.11 -9.21 9.77
N GLU A 62 -3.78 -9.97 8.92
CA GLU A 62 -4.08 -11.39 9.14
C GLU A 62 -2.76 -12.19 9.20
N TRP A 63 -1.87 -11.96 8.23
CA TRP A 63 -0.56 -12.59 8.16
C TRP A 63 0.27 -12.39 9.43
N LEU A 64 0.34 -11.15 9.94
CA LEU A 64 1.02 -10.79 11.18
C LEU A 64 0.42 -11.42 12.44
N THR A 65 -0.85 -11.82 12.40
CA THR A 65 -1.56 -12.43 13.52
C THR A 65 -1.34 -13.95 13.56
N TYR A 66 -0.86 -14.57 12.47
CA TYR A 66 -0.55 -15.99 12.47
C TYR A 66 0.70 -16.32 13.29
N ARG A 67 0.52 -17.22 14.27
CA ARG A 67 1.55 -17.59 15.25
C ARG A 67 2.84 -18.12 14.62
N ALA A 68 2.74 -18.94 13.58
CA ALA A 68 3.92 -19.52 12.90
C ALA A 68 4.82 -18.47 12.25
N GLN A 69 4.25 -17.36 11.77
CA GLN A 69 4.98 -16.25 11.14
C GLN A 69 5.48 -15.22 12.18
N THR A 70 4.85 -15.18 13.36
CA THR A 70 5.18 -14.22 14.42
C THR A 70 6.63 -14.36 14.90
N GLN A 71 7.14 -15.59 15.02
CA GLN A 71 8.53 -15.81 15.45
C GLN A 71 9.54 -15.37 14.38
N ASP A 72 9.27 -15.63 13.11
CA ASP A 72 10.15 -15.22 12.02
C ASP A 72 10.18 -13.68 11.91
N VAL A 73 9.03 -13.02 11.94
CA VAL A 73 8.94 -11.54 11.96
C VAL A 73 9.61 -10.97 13.21
N THR A 74 9.53 -11.65 14.35
CA THR A 74 10.22 -11.27 15.59
C THR A 74 11.74 -11.31 15.43
N ASN A 75 12.28 -12.34 14.79
CA ASN A 75 13.71 -12.50 14.53
C ASN A 75 14.24 -11.43 13.56
N LEU A 76 13.43 -11.03 12.58
CA LEU A 76 13.72 -9.92 11.67
C LEU A 76 13.65 -8.55 12.35
N ASN A 77 13.05 -8.44 13.54
CA ASN A 77 12.82 -7.16 14.21
C ASN A 77 13.32 -7.17 15.66
N THR A 78 14.41 -7.88 15.92
CA THR A 78 15.04 -7.99 17.25
C THR A 78 15.27 -6.60 17.88
N PHE A 79 15.73 -5.64 17.08
CA PHE A 79 16.05 -4.30 17.56
C PHE A 79 14.82 -3.49 18.01
N VAL A 80 13.69 -3.65 17.30
CA VAL A 80 12.38 -3.05 17.65
C VAL A 80 11.92 -3.56 19.02
N LEU A 81 12.17 -4.83 19.29
CA LEU A 81 11.64 -5.56 20.45
C LEU A 81 12.56 -5.54 21.68
N THR A 82 13.76 -5.00 21.54
CA THR A 82 14.71 -4.88 22.66
C THR A 82 14.61 -3.49 23.27
N THR A 83 14.64 -3.36 24.60
CA THR A 83 14.74 -2.07 25.30
C THR A 83 16.19 -1.89 25.77
N PRO A 84 16.83 -0.74 25.50
CA PRO A 84 18.19 -0.51 25.97
C PRO A 84 18.24 -0.59 27.49
N LYS A 85 19.27 -1.26 28.02
CA LYS A 85 19.45 -1.42 29.46
C LYS A 85 19.90 -0.10 30.08
N ASN A 86 19.57 0.12 31.35
CA ASN A 86 20.07 1.27 32.10
C ASN A 86 21.61 1.29 32.08
N GLY A 87 22.19 2.35 31.51
CA GLY A 87 23.64 2.53 31.37
C GLY A 87 24.21 2.22 29.98
N GLU A 88 23.40 1.76 29.01
CA GLU A 88 23.82 1.70 27.61
C GLU A 88 23.86 3.09 26.96
N SER A 89 24.77 3.26 26.00
CA SER A 89 24.87 4.47 25.17
C SER A 89 23.50 4.85 24.60
N SER A 90 23.20 6.15 24.54
CA SER A 90 22.01 6.62 23.83
C SER A 90 22.04 6.12 22.37
N LEU A 91 20.89 5.65 21.88
CA LEU A 91 20.73 5.19 20.50
C LEU A 91 21.09 6.30 19.51
N THR A 92 21.79 5.94 18.43
CA THR A 92 22.01 6.84 17.28
C THR A 92 20.68 7.17 16.60
N GLU A 93 20.67 8.16 15.73
CA GLU A 93 19.44 8.55 15.04
C GLU A 93 18.92 7.44 14.14
N GLU A 94 19.80 6.79 13.37
CA GLU A 94 19.45 5.67 12.50
C GLU A 94 18.86 4.49 13.30
N GLN A 95 19.39 4.26 14.50
CA GLN A 95 18.87 3.25 15.42
C GLN A 95 17.47 3.62 15.93
N ARG A 96 17.21 4.88 16.28
CA ARG A 96 15.87 5.33 16.69
C ARG A 96 14.85 5.16 15.57
N ILE A 97 15.24 5.54 14.36
CA ILE A 97 14.43 5.40 13.16
C ILE A 97 14.12 3.93 12.91
N ARG A 98 15.13 3.04 12.88
CA ARG A 98 14.94 1.59 12.68
C ARG A 98 13.96 0.96 13.67
N ARG A 99 13.96 1.40 14.93
CA ARG A 99 13.05 0.89 15.98
C ARG A 99 11.60 1.31 15.78
N SER A 100 11.36 2.32 14.96
CA SER A 100 10.03 2.85 14.65
C SER A 100 9.38 2.14 13.46
N TYR A 101 10.05 1.14 12.87
CA TYR A 101 9.58 0.43 11.70
C TYR A 101 9.71 -1.09 11.84
N LEU A 102 8.75 -1.82 11.29
CA LEU A 102 8.76 -3.28 11.23
C LEU A 102 9.03 -3.74 9.80
N ILE A 103 10.06 -4.57 9.60
CA ILE A 103 10.29 -5.23 8.31
C ILE A 103 9.56 -6.58 8.28
N LEU A 104 8.94 -6.93 7.17
CA LEU A 104 8.14 -8.16 7.04
C LEU A 104 8.87 -9.29 6.33
N ASP A 105 10.01 -8.99 5.70
CA ASP A 105 10.74 -9.92 4.83
C ASP A 105 12.25 -9.67 4.94
N GLU A 106 13.04 -10.69 4.61
CA GLU A 106 14.50 -10.67 4.69
C GLU A 106 15.13 -9.68 3.72
N SER A 107 14.45 -9.35 2.61
CA SER A 107 14.87 -8.27 1.71
C SER A 107 14.94 -6.91 2.41
N GLY A 108 14.29 -6.75 3.57
CA GLY A 108 14.36 -5.57 4.42
C GLY A 108 15.57 -5.53 5.37
N ILE A 109 16.43 -6.55 5.40
CA ILE A 109 17.64 -6.56 6.23
C ILE A 109 18.71 -5.67 5.59
N GLN A 110 19.11 -4.62 6.32
CA GLN A 110 20.23 -3.78 5.93
C GLN A 110 21.55 -4.45 6.33
N ILE A 111 22.45 -4.62 5.37
CA ILE A 111 23.75 -5.27 5.57
C ILE A 111 24.88 -4.25 5.61
N ASP A 112 25.89 -4.51 6.44
CA ASP A 112 27.10 -3.70 6.50
C ASP A 112 28.11 -4.08 5.39
N SER A 113 29.26 -3.42 5.36
CA SER A 113 30.31 -3.69 4.37
C SER A 113 30.99 -5.07 4.50
N LYS A 114 30.72 -5.79 5.59
CA LYS A 114 31.21 -7.15 5.85
C LYS A 114 30.17 -8.21 5.53
N GLY A 115 28.94 -7.81 5.23
CA GLY A 115 27.81 -8.69 4.96
C GLY A 115 27.00 -9.07 6.20
N ASP A 116 27.27 -8.43 7.35
CA ASP A 116 26.55 -8.67 8.60
C ASP A 116 25.32 -7.76 8.71
N ALA A 117 24.25 -8.23 9.37
CA ALA A 117 23.04 -7.43 9.57
C ALA A 117 23.32 -6.22 10.50
N LEU A 118 23.02 -5.01 10.02
CA LEU A 118 23.37 -3.75 10.68
C LEU A 118 22.69 -3.57 12.05
N TYR A 119 21.50 -4.13 12.24
CA TYR A 119 20.73 -4.01 13.48
C TYR A 119 20.47 -5.35 14.17
N GLY A 120 21.25 -6.38 13.82
CA GLY A 120 21.17 -7.71 14.43
C GLY A 120 19.90 -8.48 14.07
N GLU A 121 19.31 -8.21 12.90
CA GLU A 121 18.29 -9.04 12.31
C GLU A 121 18.81 -10.46 12.07
N ILE A 122 17.98 -11.46 12.36
CA ILE A 122 18.32 -12.87 12.15
C ILE A 122 17.51 -13.36 10.96
N SER A 123 18.17 -13.61 9.83
CA SER A 123 17.53 -14.25 8.68
C SER A 123 17.11 -15.68 9.02
N ARG A 124 16.08 -16.19 8.34
CA ARG A 124 15.65 -17.57 8.51
C ARG A 124 16.73 -18.49 7.95
N ASP A 125 16.91 -19.63 8.61
CA ASP A 125 17.85 -20.64 8.13
C ASP A 125 17.24 -21.39 6.93
N GLY A 126 17.75 -21.09 5.73
CA GLY A 126 17.32 -21.70 4.48
C GLY A 126 17.68 -23.18 4.33
N SER A 127 18.42 -23.77 5.28
CA SER A 127 18.74 -25.20 5.30
C SER A 127 17.63 -26.07 5.90
N ILE A 128 16.62 -25.46 6.53
CA ILE A 128 15.50 -26.16 7.16
C ILE A 128 14.31 -26.12 6.21
N ASP A 129 13.84 -27.29 5.76
CA ASP A 129 12.64 -27.41 4.93
C ASP A 129 11.38 -27.07 5.76
N ARG A 130 10.95 -25.81 5.70
CA ARG A 130 9.80 -25.26 6.43
C ARG A 130 8.55 -25.09 5.55
N GLY A 131 8.57 -25.60 4.32
CA GLY A 131 7.53 -25.35 3.32
C GLY A 131 7.68 -24.00 2.60
N GLU A 132 6.66 -23.62 1.82
CA GLU A 132 6.68 -22.39 1.01
C GLU A 132 6.62 -21.14 1.91
N ILE A 133 7.68 -20.34 1.88
CA ILE A 133 7.76 -19.08 2.62
C ILE A 133 6.85 -18.07 1.92
N VAL A 134 5.78 -17.67 2.59
CA VAL A 134 4.87 -16.63 2.07
C VAL A 134 5.48 -15.25 2.36
N SER A 135 6.15 -14.68 1.36
CA SER A 135 6.59 -13.29 1.39
C SER A 135 5.45 -12.37 0.97
N LYS A 136 5.10 -11.42 1.84
CA LYS A 136 4.03 -10.44 1.59
C LYS A 136 4.54 -9.11 1.06
N VAL A 137 5.78 -8.75 1.39
CA VAL A 137 6.36 -7.45 1.09
C VAL A 137 7.82 -7.64 0.71
N LYS A 138 8.27 -6.94 -0.34
CA LYS A 138 9.66 -6.96 -0.77
C LYS A 138 10.26 -5.56 -0.74
N TYR A 139 11.42 -5.42 -0.13
CA TYR A 139 12.09 -4.13 0.03
C TYR A 139 13.17 -3.93 -1.04
N ASN A 140 13.37 -2.68 -1.45
CA ASN A 140 14.47 -2.26 -2.31
C ASN A 140 15.06 -0.94 -1.80
N PHE A 141 16.32 -0.99 -1.35
CA PHE A 141 16.99 0.14 -0.71
C PHE A 141 17.50 1.20 -1.68
N THR A 142 17.44 0.98 -3.00
CA THR A 142 17.89 2.00 -3.97
C THR A 142 17.00 3.22 -3.95
N GLY A 143 15.73 3.08 -3.58
CA GLY A 143 14.74 4.15 -3.59
C GLY A 143 14.14 4.42 -4.98
N ASP A 144 14.72 3.88 -6.06
CA ASP A 144 14.28 4.13 -7.44
C ASP A 144 12.84 3.69 -7.73
N LEU A 145 12.32 2.78 -6.90
CA LEU A 145 10.96 2.23 -7.04
C LEU A 145 9.92 2.99 -6.21
N LEU A 146 10.34 4.02 -5.46
CA LEU A 146 9.45 4.83 -4.63
C LEU A 146 9.14 6.16 -5.32
N PRO A 147 7.88 6.63 -5.24
CA PRO A 147 7.52 7.99 -5.62
C PRO A 147 8.39 9.05 -4.93
N ASP A 148 8.76 10.08 -5.68
CA ASP A 148 9.52 11.23 -5.18
C ASP A 148 8.85 11.88 -3.97
N SER A 149 7.52 11.91 -3.94
CA SER A 149 6.73 12.47 -2.83
C SER A 149 7.06 11.79 -1.50
N LEU A 150 7.23 10.46 -1.50
CA LEU A 150 7.59 9.71 -0.30
C LEU A 150 9.06 9.89 0.07
N LEU A 151 9.96 9.98 -0.90
CA LEU A 151 11.38 10.20 -0.64
C LEU A 151 11.67 11.61 -0.10
N GLN A 152 10.90 12.61 -0.55
CA GLN A 152 11.02 13.99 -0.08
C GLN A 152 10.45 14.19 1.33
N GLU A 153 9.44 13.41 1.73
CA GLU A 153 8.88 13.45 3.07
C GLU A 153 9.86 12.88 4.11
N ASP A 154 10.47 11.75 3.81
CA ASP A 154 11.46 11.09 4.68
C ASP A 154 12.42 10.25 3.82
N GLU A 155 13.71 10.63 3.80
CA GLU A 155 14.74 9.93 3.03
C GLU A 155 14.90 8.46 3.48
N TYR A 156 14.56 8.16 4.73
CA TYR A 156 14.64 6.81 5.27
C TYR A 156 13.52 5.89 4.76
N ASN A 157 12.51 6.43 4.06
CA ASN A 157 11.42 5.63 3.49
C ASN A 157 11.92 4.53 2.54
N LYS A 158 13.05 4.75 1.85
CA LYS A 158 13.70 3.73 0.98
C LYS A 158 14.06 2.43 1.71
N TYR A 159 14.22 2.48 3.04
CA TYR A 159 14.56 1.31 3.84
C TYR A 159 13.36 0.61 4.46
N TYR A 160 12.23 1.31 4.60
CA TYR A 160 11.11 0.86 5.43
C TYR A 160 9.78 0.75 4.68
N ILE A 161 9.73 1.21 3.43
CA ILE A 161 8.63 1.00 2.51
C ILE A 161 9.02 -0.14 1.56
N GLY A 162 8.18 -1.17 1.49
CA GLY A 162 8.34 -2.28 0.55
C GLY A 162 7.14 -2.40 -0.38
N GLU A 163 7.32 -3.12 -1.48
CA GLU A 163 6.26 -3.43 -2.43
C GLU A 163 5.48 -4.67 -2.00
N TYR A 164 4.15 -4.59 -2.02
CA TYR A 164 3.28 -5.71 -1.72
C TYR A 164 3.39 -6.77 -2.83
N VAL A 165 3.57 -8.03 -2.45
CA VAL A 165 3.78 -9.15 -3.36
C VAL A 165 2.53 -10.04 -3.38
N ASN A 166 1.65 -9.82 -4.38
CA ASN A 166 0.51 -10.70 -4.64
C ASN A 166 0.14 -10.65 -6.12
N GLN A 167 0.11 -11.81 -6.77
CA GLN A 167 -0.22 -11.93 -8.20
C GLN A 167 -1.69 -11.62 -8.52
N SER A 168 -2.56 -11.60 -7.51
CA SER A 168 -4.00 -11.34 -7.68
C SER A 168 -4.33 -9.84 -7.67
N VAL A 169 -3.36 -8.99 -7.29
CA VAL A 169 -3.53 -7.54 -7.24
C VAL A 169 -2.94 -6.95 -8.52
N GLU A 170 -3.74 -6.18 -9.25
CA GLU A 170 -3.29 -5.59 -10.52
C GLU A 170 -2.47 -4.32 -10.28
N ASN A 171 -2.80 -3.54 -9.25
CA ASN A 171 -2.06 -2.32 -8.92
C ASN A 171 -0.86 -2.62 -8.02
N SER A 172 0.29 -2.04 -8.34
CA SER A 172 1.42 -2.06 -7.42
C SER A 172 1.16 -1.18 -6.21
N LEU A 173 1.20 -1.79 -5.02
CA LEU A 173 0.97 -1.14 -3.74
C LEU A 173 2.25 -1.13 -2.91
N LEU A 174 2.43 -0.07 -2.14
CA LEU A 174 3.55 0.11 -1.22
C LEU A 174 3.07 -0.02 0.22
N VAL A 175 3.88 -0.67 1.06
CA VAL A 175 3.56 -1.01 2.44
C VAL A 175 4.60 -0.41 3.36
N LYS A 176 4.12 0.30 4.38
CA LYS A 176 4.94 0.78 5.50
C LYS A 176 4.31 0.30 6.80
N VAL A 177 5.10 -0.34 7.66
CA VAL A 177 4.64 -0.76 8.99
C VAL A 177 5.39 0.02 10.05
N GLN A 178 4.70 0.96 10.69
CA GLN A 178 5.21 1.78 11.77
C GLN A 178 4.98 1.12 13.12
N VAL A 179 5.93 1.27 14.03
CA VAL A 179 5.89 0.72 15.37
C VAL A 179 5.76 1.85 16.38
N VAL A 180 4.68 1.79 17.16
CA VAL A 180 4.43 2.69 18.27
C VAL A 180 4.51 1.89 19.57
N ARG A 181 5.49 2.24 20.41
CA ARG A 181 5.63 1.66 21.74
C ARG A 181 4.49 2.11 22.64
N LYS A 182 3.98 1.19 23.45
CA LYS A 182 2.86 1.49 24.35
C LYS A 182 3.28 2.30 25.58
N SER A 183 4.56 2.26 25.91
CA SER A 183 5.11 2.86 27.12
C SER A 183 6.62 3.02 27.01
N ASP A 184 7.17 4.04 27.67
CA ASP A 184 8.62 4.24 27.84
C ASP A 184 9.08 3.88 29.27
N ARG A 185 8.22 3.24 30.05
CA ARG A 185 8.56 2.82 31.42
C ARG A 185 9.63 1.72 31.41
N SER A 186 10.46 1.69 32.45
CA SER A 186 11.56 0.73 32.58
C SER A 186 11.12 -0.73 32.72
N ASP A 187 9.88 -0.98 33.15
CA ASP A 187 9.27 -2.30 33.29
C ASP A 187 8.58 -2.79 32.01
N TYR A 188 8.41 -1.92 31.00
CA TYR A 188 7.78 -2.27 29.74
C TYR A 188 8.67 -3.19 28.91
N ASN A 189 8.11 -4.34 28.53
CA ASN A 189 8.74 -5.31 27.65
C ASN A 189 7.96 -5.41 26.33
N PRO A 190 8.46 -4.83 25.23
CA PRO A 190 7.81 -4.89 23.92
C PRO A 190 7.48 -6.30 23.43
N ARG A 191 8.26 -7.33 23.82
CA ARG A 191 7.98 -8.73 23.43
C ARG A 191 6.76 -9.31 24.13
N LYS A 192 6.54 -8.96 25.40
CA LYS A 192 5.46 -9.51 26.25
C LYS A 192 4.21 -8.63 26.26
N ASP A 193 4.40 -7.34 26.43
CA ASP A 193 3.32 -6.36 26.52
C ASP A 193 2.80 -5.94 25.13
N GLY A 194 3.59 -6.25 24.10
CA GLY A 194 3.32 -5.96 22.70
C GLY A 194 3.54 -4.50 22.33
N VAL A 195 3.50 -4.26 21.03
CA VAL A 195 3.62 -2.94 20.38
C VAL A 195 2.36 -2.65 19.57
N ARG A 196 2.08 -1.38 19.32
CA ARG A 196 1.09 -1.00 18.31
C ARG A 196 1.82 -0.94 16.97
N LEU A 197 1.28 -1.63 15.97
CA LEU A 197 1.71 -1.56 14.59
C LEU A 197 0.69 -0.73 13.82
N ASP A 198 1.12 0.35 13.20
CA ASP A 198 0.34 1.10 12.23
C ASP A 198 0.75 0.63 10.83
N ILE A 199 -0.21 0.10 10.07
CA ILE A 199 0.00 -0.47 8.73
C ILE A 199 -0.56 0.54 7.73
N LEU A 200 0.33 1.14 6.93
CA LEU A 200 0.01 2.17 5.96
C LEU A 200 0.24 1.64 4.55
N ILE A 201 -0.76 1.81 3.68
CA ILE A 201 -0.72 1.37 2.28
C ILE A 201 -0.75 2.59 1.37
N TYR A 202 0.24 2.69 0.49
CA TYR A 202 0.40 3.78 -0.45
C TYR A 202 0.26 3.29 -1.89
N SER A 203 -0.18 4.19 -2.77
CA SER A 203 -0.12 3.99 -4.22
C SER A 203 1.34 4.06 -4.68
N LYS A 204 1.81 3.07 -5.45
CA LYS A 204 3.16 3.13 -6.06
C LYS A 204 3.26 4.18 -7.17
N GLU A 205 2.14 4.52 -7.81
CA GLU A 205 2.13 5.51 -8.89
C GLU A 205 2.22 6.94 -8.35
N SER A 206 1.40 7.27 -7.35
CA SER A 206 1.27 8.65 -6.85
C SER A 206 1.98 8.92 -5.52
N GLY A 207 2.30 7.87 -4.76
CA GLY A 207 2.79 7.99 -3.38
C GLY A 207 1.70 8.40 -2.38
N MET A 208 0.44 8.52 -2.81
CA MET A 208 -0.66 8.89 -1.93
C MET A 208 -0.99 7.75 -0.96
N LEU A 209 -1.24 8.08 0.31
CA LEU A 209 -1.78 7.15 1.29
C LEU A 209 -3.21 6.76 0.89
N LEU A 210 -3.43 5.47 0.63
CA LEU A 210 -4.72 4.92 0.20
C LEU A 210 -5.54 4.46 1.40
N THR A 211 -4.90 3.82 2.38
CA THR A 211 -5.57 3.32 3.58
C THR A 211 -4.57 3.08 4.71
N GLU A 212 -5.07 3.07 5.93
CA GLU A 212 -4.33 2.75 7.14
C GLU A 212 -5.16 1.88 8.09
N THR A 213 -4.49 1.15 8.97
CA THR A 213 -5.09 0.45 10.11
C THR A 213 -4.06 0.26 11.22
N TYR A 214 -4.51 -0.19 12.39
CA TYR A 214 -3.61 -0.53 13.49
C TYR A 214 -3.88 -1.94 14.02
N LEU A 215 -2.82 -2.56 14.54
CA LEU A 215 -2.82 -3.86 15.20
C LEU A 215 -2.01 -3.78 16.50
N ASN A 216 -2.54 -4.32 17.59
CA ASN A 216 -1.73 -4.58 18.78
C ASN A 216 -1.04 -5.94 18.60
N TRP A 217 0.27 -5.92 18.37
CA TRP A 217 1.04 -7.11 18.06
C TRP A 217 1.91 -7.53 19.24
N VAL A 218 1.92 -8.83 19.57
CA VAL A 218 2.66 -9.41 20.69
C VAL A 218 3.54 -10.54 20.14
N ALA A 219 4.85 -10.42 20.31
CA ALA A 219 5.82 -11.36 19.76
C ALA A 219 5.80 -12.74 20.47
N GLU A 220 5.49 -12.77 21.77
CA GLU A 220 5.49 -13.99 22.60
C GLU A 220 4.11 -14.69 22.69
N TYR A 221 3.16 -14.41 21.79
CA TYR A 221 1.81 -15.01 21.83
C TYR A 221 1.81 -16.55 21.64
#